data_AF-A0ABD3NMQ5-F1
#
_entry.id   AF-A0ABD3NMQ5-F1
#
_cell.length_a   1.000
_cell.length_b   1.000
_cell.length_c   1.000
_cell.angle_alpha   90.00
_cell.angle_beta   90.00
_cell.angle_gamma   90.00
#
_symmetry.space_group_name_H-M   'P 1'
#
loop_
_entity.id
_entity.type
_entity.pdbx_description
1 polymer ?
#
loop_
_entity_poly.entity_id
_entity_poly.type
_entity_poly.pdbx_seq_one_letter_code
_entity_poly.pdbx_strand_id
1 'polypeptide(L)'
;MKLSITVGAIAVATASAFSTAFMPSGLRGNSALQMALAPGQTPIVIGLAADSGCGKSTFMRRVTSTFGGDVCGPRWWIRQRWLGNEHSSKFDLMYEHVKALKEGKTVMKPIYNHVNGTLDAPEEIEPTPVIIIEGLHPFHDERVRDLIDFSLYLDISPDVKLNWKIQRDMEERGHSLESIMASIEARKPDFDAFIEPQKKYADYVIEVLPTDLDKEDKKTLKVRAIQKKGVPDFSPAYLSTRDLKLNGLFC
;
A
#
# COMPACT_ATOMS: atom_id res chain seq x y z
N MET A 1 7.80 2.61 25.25
CA MET A 1 6.45 3.21 25.29
C MET A 1 5.63 2.51 24.21
N LYS A 2 4.56 1.78 24.57
CA LYS A 2 3.76 0.99 23.63
C LYS A 2 2.83 1.90 22.84
N LEU A 3 3.04 2.00 21.53
CA LEU A 3 2.08 2.66 20.63
C LEU A 3 1.06 1.59 20.19
N SER A 4 -0.05 1.48 20.91
CA SER A 4 -1.17 0.61 20.52
C SER A 4 -1.86 1.24 19.32
N ILE A 5 -1.62 0.70 18.12
CA ILE A 5 -2.34 1.12 16.90
C ILE A 5 -3.72 0.47 16.95
N THR A 6 -4.67 1.15 17.59
CA THR A 6 -6.08 0.76 17.53
C THR A 6 -6.60 1.12 16.14
N VAL A 7 -6.63 0.15 15.22
CA VAL A 7 -7.25 0.27 13.89
C VAL A 7 -8.78 0.25 14.03
N GLY A 8 -9.33 1.25 14.71
CA GLY A 8 -10.77 1.41 14.96
C GLY A 8 -11.50 2.25 13.89
N ALA A 9 -10.79 2.83 12.92
CA ALA A 9 -11.36 3.85 12.03
C ALA A 9 -11.46 3.44 10.54
N ILE A 10 -11.37 2.15 10.21
CA ILE A 10 -11.51 1.68 8.80
C ILE A 10 -12.94 1.18 8.49
N ALA A 11 -13.84 1.13 9.47
CA ALA A 11 -15.25 0.81 9.24
C ALA A 11 -16.09 2.09 9.19
N VAL A 12 -17.05 2.12 8.25
CA VAL A 12 -18.03 3.18 7.94
C VAL A 12 -17.58 4.18 6.86
N ALA A 13 -17.64 3.71 5.62
CA ALA A 13 -18.04 4.55 4.49
C ALA A 13 -19.25 3.89 3.82
N THR A 14 -20.44 4.12 4.38
CA THR A 14 -21.71 3.93 3.68
C THR A 14 -22.37 5.30 3.50
N ALA A 15 -22.84 5.52 2.28
CA ALA A 15 -23.27 6.79 1.72
C ALA A 15 -24.42 7.48 2.48
N SER A 16 -24.35 8.81 2.58
CA SER A 16 -25.49 9.72 2.34
C SER A 16 -25.02 11.18 2.34
N ALA A 17 -25.46 11.92 1.33
CA ALA A 17 -25.27 13.35 1.15
C ALA A 17 -26.09 14.19 2.15
N PHE A 18 -25.84 15.51 2.15
CA PHE A 18 -26.53 16.61 2.86
C PHE A 18 -26.23 16.83 4.35
N SER A 19 -25.36 17.79 4.65
CA SER A 19 -25.75 19.18 4.98
C SER A 19 -24.54 19.94 5.51
N THR A 20 -24.26 21.07 4.88
CA THR A 20 -23.48 22.17 5.43
C THR A 20 -24.04 22.61 6.79
N ALA A 21 -23.15 23.16 7.63
CA ALA A 21 -23.40 23.90 8.88
C ALA A 21 -23.23 23.10 10.19
N PHE A 22 -21.98 23.00 10.66
CA PHE A 22 -21.54 23.63 11.92
C PHE A 22 -20.01 23.44 12.06
N MET A 23 -19.23 24.43 11.63
CA MET A 23 -17.81 24.52 11.96
C MET A 23 -17.67 25.50 13.14
N PRO A 24 -17.13 25.09 14.29
CA PRO A 24 -16.58 26.05 15.24
C PRO A 24 -15.35 26.69 14.57
N SER A 25 -15.47 27.98 14.29
CA SER A 25 -14.40 28.84 13.83
C SER A 25 -13.32 28.93 14.91
N GLY A 26 -12.20 28.25 14.72
CA GLY A 26 -11.03 28.41 15.55
C GLY A 26 -10.20 27.15 15.64
N LEU A 27 -9.38 26.89 14.63
CA LEU A 27 -8.12 26.15 14.67
C LEU A 27 -7.51 26.18 13.26
N ARG A 28 -7.21 27.37 12.74
CA ARG A 28 -6.15 27.53 11.73
C ARG A 28 -4.83 27.53 12.49
N GLY A 29 -4.38 26.34 12.87
CA GLY A 29 -3.04 26.11 13.38
C GLY A 29 -2.17 25.64 12.22
N ASN A 30 -1.22 26.48 11.79
CA ASN A 30 -0.06 26.02 11.05
C ASN A 30 0.69 25.03 11.95
N SER A 31 0.70 23.76 11.57
CA SER A 31 1.67 22.80 12.09
C SER A 31 1.99 21.84 10.97
N ALA A 32 3.01 22.19 10.18
CA ALA A 32 3.89 21.15 9.67
C ALA A 32 4.50 20.49 10.91
N LEU A 33 3.80 19.49 11.47
CA LEU A 33 4.36 18.62 12.49
C LEU A 33 5.53 17.92 11.81
N GLN A 34 6.73 18.43 12.07
CA GLN A 34 7.94 17.83 11.57
C GLN A 34 8.03 16.43 12.19
N MET A 35 7.80 15.41 11.37
CA MET A 35 7.94 14.00 11.73
C MET A 35 9.43 13.65 11.86
N ALA A 36 10.17 14.40 12.67
CA ALA A 36 11.55 14.09 13.01
C ALA A 36 11.57 12.99 14.07
N LEU A 37 12.50 12.06 13.91
CA LEU A 37 12.71 10.98 14.87
C LEU A 37 13.17 11.58 16.22
N ALA A 38 12.46 11.28 17.31
CA ALA A 38 12.92 11.69 18.64
C ALA A 38 14.19 10.90 19.05
N PRO A 39 15.11 11.48 19.85
CA PRO A 39 16.30 10.75 20.32
C PRO A 39 15.92 9.45 21.04
N GLY A 40 16.46 8.32 20.57
CA GLY A 40 16.19 6.99 21.11
C GLY A 40 14.90 6.33 20.63
N GLN A 41 14.14 6.97 19.76
CA GLN A 41 13.00 6.35 19.08
C GLN A 41 13.50 5.50 17.91
N THR A 42 13.06 4.24 17.86
CA THR A 42 13.29 3.38 16.69
C THR A 42 12.18 3.61 15.66
N PRO A 43 12.51 3.88 14.38
CA PRO A 43 11.54 3.92 13.30
C PRO A 43 10.73 2.62 13.20
N ILE A 44 9.45 2.76 12.88
CA ILE A 44 8.58 1.63 12.50
C ILE A 44 8.62 1.50 10.98
N VAL A 45 8.89 0.30 10.48
CA VAL A 45 8.94 -0.01 9.05
C VAL A 45 7.67 -0.76 8.65
N ILE A 46 6.91 -0.19 7.73
CA ILE A 46 5.71 -0.80 7.15
C ILE A 46 6.02 -1.19 5.70
N GLY A 47 5.76 -2.44 5.33
CA GLY A 47 5.87 -2.87 3.93
C GLY A 47 4.51 -2.93 3.25
N LEU A 48 4.42 -2.44 2.01
CA LEU A 48 3.22 -2.50 1.17
C LEU A 48 3.55 -3.16 -0.17
N ALA A 49 3.18 -4.43 -0.31
CA ALA A 49 3.28 -5.17 -1.56
C ALA A 49 2.02 -4.98 -2.40
N ALA A 50 2.20 -4.51 -3.64
CA ALA A 50 1.07 -4.25 -4.51
C ALA A 50 1.51 -4.07 -5.99
N ASP A 51 0.70 -4.57 -6.91
CA ASP A 51 0.97 -4.49 -8.36
C ASP A 51 0.84 -3.04 -8.91
N SER A 52 1.40 -2.75 -10.08
CA SER A 52 1.16 -1.49 -10.78
C SER A 52 -0.33 -1.26 -11.07
N GLY A 53 -0.81 -0.02 -10.94
CA GLY A 53 -2.20 0.33 -11.27
C GLY A 53 -3.30 -0.11 -10.29
N CYS A 54 -2.99 -0.79 -9.18
CA CYS A 54 -3.99 -1.26 -8.21
C CYS A 54 -4.48 -0.22 -7.19
N GLY A 55 -4.14 1.06 -7.34
CA GLY A 55 -4.55 2.11 -6.39
C GLY A 55 -3.61 2.32 -5.20
N LYS A 56 -2.36 1.85 -5.25
CA LYS A 56 -1.35 2.05 -4.18
C LYS A 56 -1.21 3.49 -3.73
N SER A 57 -1.11 4.44 -4.67
CA SER A 57 -0.98 5.86 -4.34
C SER A 57 -2.19 6.37 -3.54
N THR A 58 -3.39 5.91 -3.89
CA THR A 58 -4.62 6.23 -3.14
C THR A 58 -4.62 5.59 -1.77
N PHE A 59 -4.22 4.32 -1.67
CA PHE A 59 -4.10 3.61 -0.41
C PHE A 59 -3.10 4.29 0.53
N MET A 60 -1.90 4.59 0.01
CA MET A 60 -0.86 5.31 0.71
C MET A 60 -1.36 6.65 1.20
N ARG A 61 -1.99 7.47 0.36
CA ARG A 61 -2.54 8.78 0.79
C ARG A 61 -3.50 8.67 1.97
N ARG A 62 -4.30 7.59 2.06
CA ARG A 62 -5.18 7.34 3.20
C ARG A 62 -4.40 6.93 4.44
N VAL A 63 -3.44 6.00 4.30
CA VAL A 63 -2.57 5.57 5.40
C VAL A 63 -1.79 6.77 5.96
N THR A 64 -1.18 7.59 5.10
CA THR A 64 -0.42 8.78 5.52
C THR A 64 -1.31 9.81 6.21
N SER A 65 -2.55 10.00 5.75
CA SER A 65 -3.50 10.92 6.38
C SER A 65 -3.85 10.54 7.83
N THR A 66 -3.78 9.24 8.18
CA THR A 66 -3.99 8.78 9.56
C THR A 66 -2.84 9.17 10.49
N PHE A 67 -1.62 9.31 9.95
CA PHE A 67 -0.43 9.70 10.72
C PHE A 67 -0.25 11.22 10.85
N GLY A 68 -1.18 12.04 10.33
CA GLY A 68 -1.20 13.49 10.57
C GLY A 68 -0.19 14.30 9.76
N GLY A 69 0.41 13.73 8.71
CA GLY A 69 1.36 14.43 7.85
C GLY A 69 1.48 13.83 6.44
N ASP A 70 2.14 14.56 5.54
CA ASP A 70 2.68 13.99 4.31
C ASP A 70 3.82 13.05 4.72
N VAL A 71 3.60 11.74 4.71
CA VAL A 71 4.70 10.79 4.95
C VAL A 71 5.66 10.89 3.77
N CYS A 72 6.71 11.67 3.94
CA CYS A 72 7.88 11.63 3.08
C CYS A 72 8.76 10.48 3.61
N GLY A 73 8.65 9.31 2.99
CA GLY A 73 9.38 8.10 3.38
C GLY A 73 9.49 7.14 2.20
N PRO A 74 10.53 6.30 2.11
CA PRO A 74 11.13 5.90 0.84
C PRO A 74 10.26 4.96 0.01
N ARG A 75 9.78 5.49 -1.11
CA ARG A 75 9.12 4.74 -2.19
C ARG A 75 10.18 3.97 -2.99
N TRP A 76 10.27 2.66 -2.76
CA TRP A 76 11.24 1.77 -3.42
C TRP A 76 10.63 1.13 -4.66
N TRP A 77 10.86 1.74 -5.81
CA TRP A 77 10.50 1.13 -7.09
C TRP A 77 11.66 0.29 -7.64
N ILE A 78 11.64 -1.00 -7.33
CA ILE A 78 12.34 -1.96 -8.20
C ILE A 78 11.43 -2.21 -9.40
N ARG A 79 11.51 -1.36 -10.44
CA ARG A 79 10.97 -1.74 -11.74
C ARG A 79 11.89 -2.84 -12.27
N GLN A 80 11.47 -4.09 -12.11
CA GLN A 80 12.05 -5.20 -12.85
C GLN A 80 11.83 -4.93 -14.34
N ARG A 81 12.82 -4.37 -15.00
CA ARG A 81 13.11 -4.81 -16.36
C ARG A 81 14.18 -5.88 -16.18
N TRP A 82 13.80 -7.13 -16.42
CA TRP A 82 14.65 -8.32 -16.41
C TRP A 82 15.71 -8.24 -17.53
N LEU A 83 16.57 -7.23 -17.44
CA LEU A 83 17.70 -7.02 -18.33
C LEU A 83 18.93 -6.89 -17.45
N GLY A 84 19.64 -8.01 -17.27
CA GLY A 84 21.03 -8.02 -16.80
C GLY A 84 21.29 -8.79 -15.51
N ASN A 85 22.41 -9.51 -15.50
CA ASN A 85 22.90 -10.49 -14.53
C ASN A 85 23.27 -9.92 -13.12
N GLU A 86 22.69 -8.80 -12.70
CA GLU A 86 23.01 -8.11 -11.42
C GLU A 86 21.81 -8.12 -10.46
N HIS A 87 21.18 -9.29 -10.29
CA HIS A 87 19.99 -9.44 -9.46
C HIS A 87 20.25 -9.27 -7.95
N SER A 88 21.45 -9.60 -7.46
CA SER A 88 21.78 -9.52 -6.03
C SER A 88 21.97 -8.08 -5.55
N SER A 89 22.68 -7.25 -6.33
CA SER A 89 23.13 -5.92 -5.91
C SER A 89 22.00 -4.94 -5.56
N LYS A 90 20.81 -5.12 -6.14
CA LYS A 90 19.67 -4.22 -5.93
C LYS A 90 18.90 -4.52 -4.63
N PHE A 91 18.79 -5.80 -4.26
CA PHE A 91 18.20 -6.19 -2.97
C PHE A 91 19.18 -5.92 -1.83
N ASP A 92 20.48 -6.03 -2.09
CA ASP A 92 21.53 -5.58 -1.16
C ASP A 92 21.38 -4.09 -0.83
N LEU A 93 21.27 -3.23 -1.85
CA LEU A 93 21.08 -1.79 -1.64
C LEU A 93 19.78 -1.47 -0.87
N MET A 94 18.67 -2.15 -1.21
CA MET A 94 17.40 -1.98 -0.49
C MET A 94 17.55 -2.36 0.99
N TYR A 95 18.18 -3.50 1.28
CA TYR A 95 18.45 -3.94 2.63
C TYR A 95 19.32 -2.94 3.40
N GLU A 96 20.44 -2.52 2.82
CA GLU A 96 21.38 -1.58 3.43
C GLU A 96 20.69 -0.25 3.79
N HIS A 97 19.90 0.30 2.86
CA HIS A 97 19.25 1.59 3.11
C HIS A 97 18.11 1.48 4.11
N VAL A 98 17.28 0.43 4.04
CA VAL A 98 16.20 0.22 5.02
C VAL A 98 16.77 0.01 6.41
N LYS A 99 17.86 -0.77 6.52
CA LYS A 99 18.57 -0.97 7.78
C LYS A 99 19.14 0.33 8.31
N ALA A 100 19.85 1.10 7.48
CA ALA A 100 20.43 2.38 7.87
C ALA A 100 19.35 3.35 8.36
N LEU A 101 18.22 3.47 7.65
CA LEU A 101 17.10 4.30 8.08
C LEU A 101 16.51 3.82 9.40
N LYS A 102 16.34 2.51 9.62
CA LYS A 102 15.87 1.93 10.90
C LYS A 102 16.85 2.18 12.04
N GLU A 103 18.14 2.34 11.75
CA GLU A 103 19.18 2.73 12.69
C GLU A 103 19.28 4.25 12.92
N GLY A 104 18.40 5.04 12.29
CA GLY A 104 18.41 6.51 12.39
C GLY A 104 19.50 7.19 11.56
N LYS A 105 19.97 6.54 10.49
CA LYS A 105 21.00 7.08 9.58
C LYS A 105 20.36 7.53 8.26
N THR A 106 20.79 8.69 7.78
CA THR A 106 20.42 9.23 6.47
C THR A 106 21.02 8.39 5.34
N VAL A 107 20.30 8.26 4.22
CA VAL A 107 20.73 7.49 3.04
C VAL A 107 20.58 8.29 1.75
N MET A 108 21.41 7.98 0.75
CA MET A 108 21.32 8.56 -0.60
C MET A 108 20.56 7.62 -1.53
N LYS A 109 19.24 7.76 -1.59
CA LYS A 109 18.37 6.86 -2.34
C LYS A 109 18.39 7.20 -3.84
N PRO A 110 18.72 6.27 -4.75
CA PRO A 110 18.61 6.52 -6.18
C PRO A 110 17.16 6.81 -6.59
N ILE A 111 16.97 7.69 -7.58
CA ILE A 111 15.64 8.00 -8.13
C ILE A 111 15.47 7.24 -9.44
N TYR A 112 14.41 6.43 -9.52
CA TYR A 112 14.04 5.77 -10.77
C TYR A 112 13.13 6.67 -11.60
N ASN A 113 13.58 7.05 -12.80
CA ASN A 113 12.82 7.91 -13.68
C ASN A 113 11.90 7.08 -14.60
N HIS A 114 10.59 7.23 -14.41
CA HIS A 114 9.59 6.46 -15.12
C HIS A 114 9.43 6.86 -16.60
N VAL A 115 9.93 8.03 -17.01
CA VAL A 115 9.81 8.54 -18.38
C VAL A 115 10.88 7.94 -19.28
N ASN A 116 12.15 8.01 -18.88
CA ASN A 116 13.30 7.54 -19.66
C ASN A 116 13.80 6.14 -19.24
N GLY A 117 13.35 5.64 -18.07
CA GLY A 117 13.72 4.34 -17.54
C GLY A 117 15.12 4.25 -16.92
N THR A 118 15.76 5.38 -16.62
CA THR A 118 17.11 5.45 -16.04
C THR A 118 17.09 5.74 -14.54
N LEU A 119 18.27 5.65 -13.91
CA LEU A 119 18.49 6.13 -12.55
C LEU A 119 19.00 7.57 -12.62
N ASP A 120 18.27 8.49 -12.01
CA ASP A 120 18.68 9.88 -11.84
C ASP A 120 19.56 10.03 -10.59
N ALA A 121 20.06 11.24 -10.35
CA ALA A 121 20.87 11.55 -9.17
C ALA A 121 20.13 11.15 -7.88
N PRO A 122 20.85 10.57 -6.89
CA PRO A 122 20.22 10.14 -5.66
C PRO A 122 19.71 11.32 -4.85
N GLU A 123 18.60 11.12 -4.14
CA GLU A 123 18.07 12.05 -3.15
C GLU A 123 18.46 11.64 -1.74
N GLU A 124 18.67 12.63 -0.89
CA GLU A 124 18.92 12.43 0.52
C GLU A 124 17.60 12.12 1.24
N ILE A 125 17.57 10.99 1.97
CA ILE A 125 16.42 10.55 2.76
C ILE A 125 16.84 10.46 4.22
N GLU A 126 16.26 11.33 5.04
CA GLU A 126 16.40 11.31 6.49
C GLU A 126 15.47 10.27 7.13
N PRO A 127 15.85 9.69 8.28
CA PRO A 127 15.00 8.75 9.02
C PRO A 127 13.78 9.47 9.61
N THR A 128 12.61 8.86 9.43
CA THR A 128 11.34 9.31 10.00
C THR A 128 10.80 8.30 11.02
N PRO A 129 9.88 8.68 11.91
CA PRO A 129 9.20 7.77 12.83
C PRO A 129 8.53 6.58 12.16
N VAL A 130 8.06 6.75 10.91
CA VAL A 130 7.40 5.71 10.12
C VAL A 130 8.00 5.68 8.72
N ILE A 131 8.63 4.57 8.39
CA ILE A 131 9.22 4.27 7.08
C ILE A 131 8.23 3.36 6.36
N ILE A 132 7.82 3.73 5.15
CA ILE A 132 6.94 2.87 4.34
C ILE A 132 7.67 2.43 3.07
N ILE A 133 7.84 1.12 2.91
CA ILE A 133 8.44 0.48 1.73
C ILE A 133 7.29 -0.02 0.85
N GLU A 134 6.96 0.72 -0.19
CA GLU A 134 5.95 0.33 -1.18
C GLU A 134 6.61 -0.17 -2.46
N GLY A 135 6.13 -1.28 -3.00
CA GLY A 135 6.50 -1.70 -4.35
C GLY A 135 6.01 -3.09 -4.72
N LEU A 136 6.67 -3.64 -5.76
CA LEU A 136 6.41 -4.98 -6.27
C LEU A 136 7.07 -6.07 -5.39
N HIS A 137 8.18 -5.77 -4.72
CA HIS A 137 9.03 -6.78 -4.05
C HIS A 137 9.42 -6.48 -2.59
N PRO A 138 8.58 -5.82 -1.75
CA PRO A 138 8.99 -5.47 -0.39
C PRO A 138 9.22 -6.69 0.51
N PHE A 139 8.63 -7.86 0.20
CA PHE A 139 8.73 -9.07 1.03
C PHE A 139 9.56 -10.18 0.37
N HIS A 140 10.14 -9.92 -0.80
CA HIS A 140 10.86 -10.91 -1.59
C HIS A 140 12.14 -11.37 -0.91
N ASP A 141 13.01 -10.41 -0.55
CA ASP A 141 14.24 -10.68 0.20
C ASP A 141 13.92 -10.85 1.69
N GLU A 142 14.38 -11.96 2.29
CA GLU A 142 14.14 -12.28 3.69
C GLU A 142 14.79 -11.26 4.64
N ARG A 143 15.97 -10.74 4.31
CA ARG A 143 16.68 -9.76 5.14
C ARG A 143 15.90 -8.45 5.24
N VAL A 144 15.21 -8.06 4.17
CA VAL A 144 14.34 -6.87 4.18
C VAL A 144 13.06 -7.17 4.95
N ARG A 145 12.49 -8.37 4.78
CA ARG A 145 11.30 -8.81 5.50
C ARG A 145 11.49 -8.78 7.01
N ASP A 146 12.65 -9.18 7.50
CA ASP A 146 12.99 -9.17 8.93
C ASP A 146 13.10 -7.75 9.52
N LEU A 147 13.26 -6.73 8.67
CA LEU A 147 13.26 -5.33 9.09
C LEU A 147 11.84 -4.73 9.14
N ILE A 148 10.83 -5.40 8.58
CA ILE A 148 9.46 -4.91 8.49
C ILE A 148 8.68 -5.26 9.76
N ASP A 149 8.11 -4.24 10.41
CA ASP A 149 7.34 -4.39 11.64
C ASP A 149 5.86 -4.69 11.36
N PHE A 150 5.35 -4.30 10.17
CA PHE A 150 3.99 -4.64 9.73
C PHE A 150 3.88 -4.78 8.21
N SER A 151 3.31 -5.90 7.73
CA SER A 151 3.26 -6.23 6.30
C SER A 151 1.84 -6.14 5.71
N LEU A 152 1.65 -5.29 4.71
CA LEU A 152 0.43 -5.09 3.95
C LEU A 152 0.53 -5.64 2.53
N TYR A 153 -0.50 -6.34 2.06
CA TYR A 153 -0.60 -6.78 0.67
C TYR A 153 -1.94 -6.34 0.05
N LEU A 154 -1.87 -5.70 -1.12
CA LEU A 154 -3.06 -5.32 -1.89
C LEU A 154 -3.27 -6.29 -3.04
N ASP A 155 -4.22 -7.20 -2.86
CA ASP A 155 -4.58 -8.24 -3.80
C ASP A 155 -5.79 -7.81 -4.64
N ILE A 156 -5.59 -7.59 -5.93
CA ILE A 156 -6.68 -7.23 -6.83
C ILE A 156 -6.86 -8.37 -7.82
N SER A 157 -8.07 -8.89 -7.90
CA SER A 157 -8.41 -9.93 -8.88
C SER A 157 -8.09 -9.49 -10.31
N PRO A 158 -7.68 -10.43 -11.19
CA PRO A 158 -7.44 -10.14 -12.61
C PRO A 158 -8.61 -9.43 -13.30
N ASP A 159 -9.85 -9.80 -12.98
CA ASP A 159 -11.05 -9.19 -13.57
C ASP A 159 -11.20 -7.71 -13.21
N VAL A 160 -10.98 -7.37 -11.94
CA VAL A 160 -11.01 -5.97 -11.48
C VAL A 160 -9.85 -5.18 -12.09
N LYS A 161 -8.64 -5.75 -12.13
CA LYS A 161 -7.47 -5.11 -12.78
C LYS A 161 -7.74 -4.84 -14.26
N LEU A 162 -8.30 -5.81 -14.97
CA LEU A 162 -8.64 -5.69 -16.39
C LEU A 162 -9.67 -4.59 -16.60
N ASN A 163 -10.75 -4.58 -15.79
CA ASN A 163 -11.78 -3.56 -15.90
C ASN A 163 -11.23 -2.14 -15.66
N TRP A 164 -10.42 -1.94 -14.62
CA TRP A 164 -9.77 -0.64 -14.37
C TRP A 164 -8.80 -0.25 -15.48
N LYS A 165 -8.07 -1.21 -16.04
CA LYS A 165 -7.14 -0.96 -17.15
C LYS A 165 -7.88 -0.61 -18.43
N ILE A 166 -8.98 -1.29 -18.73
CA ILE A 166 -9.88 -0.97 -19.84
C ILE A 166 -10.42 0.45 -19.69
N GLN A 167 -11.02 0.79 -18.54
CA GLN A 167 -11.57 2.12 -18.29
C GLN A 167 -10.50 3.19 -18.47
N ARG A 168 -9.33 3.02 -17.87
CA ARG A 168 -8.23 3.99 -17.97
C ARG A 168 -7.63 4.09 -19.38
N ASP A 169 -7.26 2.96 -20.00
CA ASP A 169 -6.47 2.95 -21.24
C ASP A 169 -7.33 3.14 -22.50
N MET A 170 -8.63 2.77 -22.47
CA MET A 170 -9.56 3.06 -23.57
C MET A 170 -10.05 4.51 -23.53
N GLU A 171 -10.34 5.07 -22.35
CA GLU A 171 -10.83 6.46 -22.25
C GLU A 171 -9.70 7.49 -22.45
N GLU A 172 -8.47 7.21 -22.01
CA GLU A 172 -7.38 8.21 -22.04
C GLU A 172 -6.36 8.03 -23.18
N ARG A 173 -6.20 6.81 -23.74
CA ARG A 173 -5.03 6.48 -24.59
C ARG A 173 -5.31 5.73 -25.90
N GLY A 174 -6.57 5.34 -26.15
CA GLY A 174 -6.98 4.71 -27.42
C GLY A 174 -6.35 3.34 -27.70
N HIS A 175 -5.88 2.62 -26.67
CA HIS A 175 -5.35 1.26 -26.86
C HIS A 175 -6.48 0.25 -27.13
N SER A 176 -6.24 -0.71 -28.02
CA SER A 176 -7.19 -1.81 -28.26
C SER A 176 -7.24 -2.75 -27.06
N LEU A 177 -8.41 -3.35 -26.84
CA LEU A 177 -8.63 -4.36 -25.79
C LEU A 177 -7.65 -5.54 -25.92
N GLU A 178 -7.33 -5.95 -27.15
CA GLU A 178 -6.34 -6.99 -27.44
C GLU A 178 -4.94 -6.64 -26.94
N SER A 179 -4.50 -5.39 -27.14
CA SER A 179 -3.18 -4.92 -26.67
C SER A 179 -3.12 -4.90 -25.13
N ILE A 180 -4.23 -4.51 -24.48
CA ILE A 180 -4.36 -4.53 -23.02
C ILE A 180 -4.26 -5.97 -22.48
N MET A 181 -5.00 -6.90 -23.08
CA MET A 181 -4.98 -8.32 -22.68
C MET A 181 -3.60 -8.94 -22.89
N ALA A 182 -2.98 -8.72 -24.05
CA ALA A 182 -1.64 -9.21 -24.34
C ALA A 182 -0.60 -8.69 -23.33
N SER A 183 -0.73 -7.43 -22.90
CA SER A 183 0.16 -6.84 -21.89
C SER A 183 -0.01 -7.45 -20.49
N ILE A 184 -1.23 -7.88 -20.13
CA ILE A 184 -1.50 -8.56 -18.87
C ILE A 184 -0.94 -9.98 -18.93
N GLU A 185 -1.24 -10.72 -20.00
CA GLU A 185 -0.80 -12.10 -20.18
C GLU A 185 0.73 -12.20 -20.17
N ALA A 186 1.43 -11.28 -20.85
CA ALA A 186 2.88 -11.24 -20.87
C ALA A 186 3.52 -11.01 -19.48
N ARG A 187 2.80 -10.41 -18.52
CA ARG A 187 3.30 -10.18 -17.15
C ARG A 187 2.86 -11.24 -16.16
N LYS A 188 1.90 -12.10 -16.52
CA LYS A 188 1.32 -13.08 -15.61
C LYS A 188 2.35 -14.08 -15.06
N PRO A 189 3.27 -14.65 -15.86
CA PRO A 189 4.29 -15.58 -15.34
C PRO A 189 5.17 -14.94 -14.26
N ASP A 190 5.63 -13.71 -14.48
CA ASP A 190 6.45 -12.97 -13.51
C ASP A 190 5.64 -12.64 -12.24
N PHE A 191 4.38 -12.25 -12.40
CA PHE A 191 3.49 -11.97 -11.28
C PHE A 191 3.30 -13.21 -10.40
N ASP A 192 2.95 -14.34 -11.01
CA ASP A 192 2.71 -15.60 -10.31
C ASP A 192 4.00 -16.15 -9.64
N ALA A 193 5.17 -15.94 -10.27
CA ALA A 193 6.44 -16.41 -9.76
C ALA A 193 7.04 -15.55 -8.64
N PHE A 194 6.86 -14.23 -8.70
CA PHE A 194 7.62 -13.30 -7.84
C PHE A 194 6.75 -12.37 -6.98
N ILE A 195 5.53 -12.05 -7.42
CA ILE A 195 4.66 -11.08 -6.73
C ILE A 195 3.65 -11.80 -5.85
N GLU A 196 2.84 -12.68 -6.43
CA GLU A 196 1.80 -13.47 -5.73
C GLU A 196 2.34 -14.20 -4.49
N PRO A 197 3.52 -14.86 -4.51
CA PRO A 197 4.01 -15.62 -3.36
C PRO A 197 4.31 -14.75 -2.13
N GLN A 198 4.48 -13.44 -2.30
CA GLN A 198 4.74 -12.51 -1.19
C GLN A 198 3.51 -12.33 -0.29
N LYS A 199 2.29 -12.62 -0.78
CA LYS A 199 1.03 -12.53 -0.01
C LYS A 199 1.07 -13.35 1.29
N LYS A 200 1.80 -14.48 1.30
CA LYS A 200 1.90 -15.35 2.49
C LYS A 200 2.65 -14.71 3.67
N TYR A 201 3.43 -13.67 3.42
CA TYR A 201 4.17 -12.93 4.45
C TYR A 201 3.37 -11.76 5.02
N ALA A 202 2.24 -11.41 4.41
CA ALA A 202 1.44 -10.27 4.85
C ALA A 202 0.71 -10.56 6.17
N ASP A 203 0.72 -9.56 7.05
CA ASP A 203 -0.08 -9.56 8.28
C ASP A 203 -1.52 -9.11 8.00
N TYR A 204 -1.70 -8.30 6.96
CA TYR A 204 -2.99 -7.80 6.54
C TYR A 204 -3.09 -7.76 5.00
N VAL A 205 -4.11 -8.42 4.46
CA VAL A 205 -4.40 -8.44 3.02
C VAL A 205 -5.72 -7.75 2.75
N ILE A 206 -5.71 -6.79 1.83
CA ILE A 206 -6.92 -6.22 1.23
C ILE A 206 -7.09 -6.92 -0.10
N GLU A 207 -8.16 -7.70 -0.22
CA GLU A 207 -8.49 -8.39 -1.44
C GLU A 207 -9.71 -7.77 -2.10
N VAL A 208 -9.59 -7.42 -3.37
CA VAL A 208 -10.64 -6.75 -4.14
C VAL A 208 -11.09 -7.65 -5.29
N LEU A 209 -12.35 -8.05 -5.21
CA LEU A 209 -13.04 -8.96 -6.10
C LEU A 209 -14.21 -8.26 -6.79
N PRO A 210 -14.70 -8.78 -7.92
CA PRO A 210 -16.00 -8.39 -8.45
C PRO A 210 -17.11 -8.62 -7.41
N THR A 211 -18.18 -7.84 -7.47
CA THR A 211 -19.33 -8.04 -6.59
C THR A 211 -20.05 -9.36 -6.89
N ASP A 212 -20.58 -10.01 -5.86
CA ASP A 212 -21.46 -11.16 -6.01
C ASP A 212 -22.94 -10.73 -6.18
N LEU A 213 -23.24 -9.44 -6.02
CA LEU A 213 -24.62 -8.92 -5.99
C LEU A 213 -25.24 -8.81 -7.38
N ASP A 214 -24.45 -8.37 -8.37
CA ASP A 214 -24.85 -8.24 -9.76
C ASP A 214 -23.63 -8.51 -10.65
N LYS A 215 -23.76 -9.45 -11.59
CA LYS A 215 -22.66 -9.86 -12.48
C LYS A 215 -22.35 -8.82 -13.56
N GLU A 216 -23.31 -7.97 -13.90
CA GLU A 216 -23.11 -6.91 -14.90
C GLU A 216 -22.54 -5.62 -14.26
N ASP A 217 -22.63 -5.49 -12.93
CA ASP A 217 -22.09 -4.34 -12.21
C ASP A 217 -20.56 -4.45 -12.05
N LYS A 218 -19.86 -3.70 -12.89
CA LYS A 218 -18.39 -3.58 -12.86
C LYS A 218 -17.88 -2.47 -11.94
N LYS A 219 -18.76 -1.72 -11.27
CA LYS A 219 -18.41 -0.61 -10.38
C LYS A 219 -18.42 -1.02 -8.92
N THR A 220 -19.38 -1.85 -8.51
CA THR A 220 -19.44 -2.36 -7.14
C THR A 220 -18.41 -3.46 -6.94
N LEU A 221 -17.69 -3.41 -5.81
CA LEU A 221 -16.61 -4.31 -5.50
C LEU A 221 -16.91 -5.08 -4.22
N LYS A 222 -16.54 -6.36 -4.19
CA LYS A 222 -16.45 -7.16 -2.98
C LYS A 222 -15.05 -7.02 -2.43
N VAL A 223 -14.92 -6.49 -1.22
CA VAL A 223 -13.62 -6.32 -0.55
C VAL A 223 -13.53 -7.24 0.65
N ARG A 224 -12.46 -8.03 0.74
CA ARG A 224 -12.13 -8.83 1.92
C ARG A 224 -10.93 -8.22 2.64
N ALA A 225 -11.05 -8.11 3.96
CA ALA A 225 -9.96 -7.77 4.86
C ALA A 225 -9.49 -9.05 5.58
N ILE A 226 -8.39 -9.63 5.11
CA ILE A 226 -7.82 -10.86 5.68
C ILE A 226 -6.75 -10.45 6.68
N GLN A 227 -6.94 -10.83 7.94
CA GLN A 227 -6.13 -10.38 9.07
C GLN A 227 -5.45 -11.58 9.73
N LYS A 228 -4.11 -11.57 9.77
CA LYS A 228 -3.32 -12.62 10.41
C LYS A 228 -3.49 -12.54 11.93
N LYS A 229 -3.67 -13.70 12.56
CA LYS A 229 -3.78 -13.81 14.02
C LYS A 229 -2.40 -13.98 14.66
N GLY A 230 -2.26 -13.54 15.91
CA GLY A 230 -1.04 -13.72 16.69
C GLY A 230 0.11 -12.79 16.30
N VAL A 231 -0.16 -11.73 15.53
CA VAL A 231 0.82 -10.68 15.21
C VAL A 231 0.94 -9.76 16.44
N PRO A 232 2.16 -9.48 16.94
CA PRO A 232 2.37 -8.58 18.07
C PRO A 232 1.76 -7.20 17.82
N ASP A 233 1.14 -6.61 18.86
CA ASP A 233 0.54 -5.27 18.82
C ASP A 233 -0.52 -5.04 17.70
N PHE A 234 -1.02 -6.11 17.07
CA PHE A 234 -2.09 -6.09 16.08
C PHE A 234 -3.27 -6.95 16.54
N SER A 235 -4.42 -6.30 16.75
CA SER A 235 -5.68 -6.96 17.11
C SER A 235 -6.62 -6.98 15.91
N PRO A 236 -6.94 -8.16 15.33
CA PRO A 236 -7.84 -8.24 14.20
C PRO A 236 -9.21 -7.66 14.51
N ALA A 237 -9.69 -6.78 13.62
CA ALA A 237 -11.06 -6.28 13.67
C ALA A 237 -12.03 -7.44 13.44
N TYR A 238 -13.12 -7.46 14.21
CA TYR A 238 -14.21 -8.42 14.07
C TYR A 238 -15.54 -7.68 14.20
N LEU A 239 -16.58 -8.25 13.61
CA LEU A 239 -17.95 -7.79 13.76
C LEU A 239 -18.71 -8.83 14.58
N SER A 240 -19.21 -8.46 15.76
CA SER A 240 -20.01 -9.39 16.55
C SER A 240 -21.49 -9.31 16.15
N THR A 241 -22.24 -10.40 16.36
CA THR A 241 -23.70 -10.39 16.20
C THR A 241 -24.42 -9.42 17.13
N ARG A 242 -23.75 -8.90 18.17
CA ARG A 242 -24.29 -7.82 19.02
C ARG A 242 -24.17 -6.45 18.36
N ASP A 243 -23.15 -6.24 17.53
CA ASP A 243 -22.92 -4.99 16.78
C ASP A 243 -23.81 -4.90 15.53
N LEU A 244 -24.35 -6.03 15.09
CA LEU A 244 -25.28 -6.14 13.95
C LEU A 244 -26.75 -5.86 14.31
N LYS A 245 -27.06 -5.38 15.52
CA LYS A 245 -28.38 -4.80 15.84
C LYS A 245 -28.53 -3.42 15.18
N LEU A 246 -28.40 -3.39 13.86
CA LEU A 246 -28.87 -2.30 13.03
C LEU A 246 -30.40 -2.41 12.98
N ASN A 247 -31.05 -1.41 13.57
CA ASN A 247 -32.46 -1.08 13.53
C ASN A 247 -33.36 -1.97 12.64
N GLY A 248 -34.18 -2.76 13.33
CA GLY A 248 -35.26 -3.62 12.84
C GLY A 248 -35.66 -3.49 11.37
N LEU A 249 -35.24 -4.47 10.57
CA LEU A 249 -35.95 -4.96 9.40
C LEU A 249 -35.32 -6.31 9.10
N PHE A 250 -35.95 -7.38 9.59
CA PHE A 250 -35.94 -8.78 9.12
C PHE A 250 -36.53 -9.63 10.26
N CYS A 251 -37.86 -9.51 10.43
CA CYS A 251 -38.73 -10.61 10.81
C CYS A 251 -39.62 -10.91 9.61
#